data_AF-A0A3M1J813-F1
#
_entry.id   AF-A0A3M1J813-F1
#
_cell.length_a   1.000
_cell.length_b   1.000
_cell.length_c   1.000
_cell.angle_alpha   90.00
_cell.angle_beta   90.00
_cell.angle_gamma   90.00
#
_symmetry.space_group_name_H-M   'P 1'
#
loop_
_entity.id
_entity.type
_entity.pdbx_description
1 polymer ?
#
loop_
_entity_poly.entity_id
_entity_poly.type
_entity_poly.pdbx_seq_one_letter_code
_entity_poly.pdbx_strand_id
1 'polypeptide(L)'
;MPNKPVHLVAGVLTGAVVSFARIYYLDHPTAIDGEVALIGPFSLASIMLISAAVGGQFGLLPDILEPAKRKEWRHRRFFHSYALLAMLLWFTYQTETNPELHELVRHFFTVAAAGYVSHLLLDSRTPAGLPWI
;
A
#
# COMPACT_ATOMS: atom_id res chain seq x y z
N MET A 1 -4.51 3.76 -19.87
CA MET A 1 -5.29 3.50 -18.65
C MET A 1 -5.85 4.84 -18.22
N PRO A 2 -7.17 4.98 -18.24
CA PRO A 2 -7.79 6.16 -17.65
C PRO A 2 -7.42 6.21 -16.17
N ASN A 3 -7.19 7.39 -15.62
CA ASN A 3 -6.99 7.63 -14.19
C ASN A 3 -5.67 7.12 -13.57
N LYS A 4 -4.63 6.74 -14.35
CA LYS A 4 -3.28 6.49 -13.78
C LYS A 4 -2.81 7.58 -12.81
N PRO A 5 -2.98 8.89 -13.12
CA PRO A 5 -2.53 9.94 -12.21
C PRO A 5 -3.26 9.89 -10.87
N VAL A 6 -4.55 9.52 -10.87
CA VAL A 6 -5.37 9.43 -9.65
C VAL A 6 -4.88 8.29 -8.76
N HIS A 7 -4.68 7.09 -9.32
CA HIS A 7 -4.20 5.94 -8.54
C HIS A 7 -2.76 6.13 -8.05
N LEU A 8 -1.90 6.77 -8.86
CA LEU A 8 -0.54 7.14 -8.43
C LEU A 8 -0.58 8.11 -7.26
N VAL A 9 -1.32 9.22 -7.37
CA VAL A 9 -1.41 10.23 -6.31
C VAL A 9 -2.03 9.63 -5.04
N ALA A 10 -3.10 8.84 -5.18
CA ALA A 10 -3.73 8.16 -4.06
C ALA A 10 -2.75 7.20 -3.35
N GLY A 11 -1.98 6.42 -4.12
CA GLY A 11 -0.94 5.54 -3.58
C GLY A 11 0.16 6.32 -2.86
N VAL A 12 0.64 7.41 -3.44
CA VAL A 12 1.67 8.29 -2.84
C VAL A 12 1.21 8.86 -1.51
N LEU A 13 0.00 9.44 -1.48
CA LEU A 13 -0.58 10.01 -0.26
C LEU A 13 -0.82 8.95 0.79
N THR A 14 -1.36 7.79 0.38
CA THR A 14 -1.63 6.67 1.30
C THR A 14 -0.32 6.16 1.92
N GLY A 15 0.73 5.97 1.12
CA GLY A 15 2.02 5.51 1.62
C GLY A 15 2.66 6.47 2.61
N ALA A 16 2.58 7.78 2.37
CA ALA A 16 3.08 8.79 3.29
C ALA A 16 2.28 8.82 4.61
N VAL A 17 0.95 8.79 4.52
CA VAL A 17 0.05 8.86 5.69
C VAL A 17 0.17 7.61 6.56
N VAL A 18 0.19 6.41 5.94
CA VAL A 18 0.35 5.15 6.67
C VAL A 18 1.71 5.06 7.34
N SER A 19 2.77 5.49 6.65
CA SER A 19 4.12 5.56 7.22
C SER A 19 4.18 6.47 8.44
N PHE A 20 3.63 7.69 8.32
CA PHE A 20 3.51 8.61 9.45
C PHE A 20 2.73 8.00 10.61
N ALA A 21 1.57 7.40 10.34
CA ALA A 21 0.74 6.78 11.37
C ALA A 21 1.45 5.62 12.07
N ARG A 22 2.18 4.77 11.34
CA ARG A 22 2.94 3.66 11.91
C ARG A 22 4.04 4.17 12.85
N ILE A 23 4.84 5.12 12.39
CA ILE A 23 5.92 5.71 13.18
C ILE A 23 5.38 6.45 14.42
N TYR A 24 4.26 7.15 14.29
CA TYR A 24 3.69 7.95 15.36
C TYR A 24 2.92 7.12 16.40
N TYR A 25 2.20 6.07 15.99
CA TYR A 25 1.29 5.31 16.86
C TYR A 25 1.79 3.92 17.26
N LEU A 26 2.53 3.23 16.41
CA LEU A 26 2.96 1.84 16.67
C LEU A 26 4.37 1.76 17.26
N ASP A 27 5.16 2.81 17.09
CA ASP A 27 6.60 2.81 17.33
C ASP A 27 7.04 3.65 18.56
N HIS A 28 6.09 4.04 19.41
CA HIS A 28 6.38 4.64 20.71
C HIS A 28 6.03 3.61 21.81
N PRO A 29 6.95 2.94 22.54
CA PRO A 29 8.40 3.17 22.72
C PRO A 29 9.26 1.89 22.95
N THR A 30 9.18 0.82 22.13
CA THR A 30 9.95 -0.43 22.40
C THR A 30 10.71 -1.05 21.23
N ALA A 31 10.56 -0.57 19.99
CA ALA A 31 11.23 -1.16 18.81
C ALA A 31 12.14 -0.18 18.04
N ILE A 32 12.03 1.12 18.33
CA ILE A 32 12.75 2.21 17.66
C ILE A 32 14.05 2.61 18.36
N ASP A 33 14.35 2.00 19.51
CA ASP A 33 15.50 2.39 20.34
C ASP A 33 16.86 1.89 19.82
N GLY A 34 16.88 0.93 18.88
CA GLY A 34 18.11 0.34 18.36
C GLY A 34 18.60 0.91 17.02
N GLU A 35 17.73 0.96 16.00
CA GLU A 35 18.13 1.38 14.65
C GLU A 35 17.65 2.78 14.26
N VAL A 36 16.50 3.24 14.80
CA VAL A 36 15.91 4.54 14.43
C VAL A 36 16.33 5.67 15.39
N ALA A 37 16.72 5.36 16.62
CA ALA A 37 17.31 6.32 17.58
C ALA A 37 18.62 6.97 17.09
N LEU A 38 19.30 6.38 16.10
CA LEU A 38 20.47 6.95 15.44
C LEU A 38 20.14 7.96 14.33
N ILE A 39 18.87 8.11 13.96
CA ILE A 39 18.51 8.76 12.71
C ILE A 39 17.73 10.06 12.99
N GLY A 40 18.44 11.20 12.93
CA GLY A 40 17.88 12.55 13.08
C GLY A 40 16.79 12.88 12.04
N PRO A 41 16.19 14.09 12.01
CA PRO A 41 15.01 14.44 11.21
C PRO A 41 15.09 14.13 9.70
N PHE A 42 16.30 14.01 9.14
CA PHE A 42 16.54 13.53 7.78
C PHE A 42 16.08 12.07 7.55
N SER A 43 15.99 11.27 8.60
CA SER A 43 15.55 9.88 8.61
C SER A 43 14.07 9.71 8.34
N LEU A 44 13.26 10.45 9.09
CA LEU A 44 11.82 10.37 9.07
C LEU A 44 11.33 10.86 7.72
N ALA A 45 11.86 11.99 7.27
CA ALA A 45 11.58 12.51 5.93
C ALA A 45 11.96 11.48 4.85
N SER A 46 13.12 10.81 4.97
CA SER A 46 13.54 9.77 4.02
C SER A 46 12.62 8.55 4.04
N ILE A 47 12.26 8.05 5.22
CA ILE A 47 11.35 6.90 5.38
C ILE A 47 9.98 7.25 4.80
N MET A 48 9.44 8.43 5.10
CA MET A 48 8.16 8.90 4.54
C MET A 48 8.23 9.06 3.03
N LEU A 49 9.32 9.62 2.48
CA LEU A 49 9.50 9.78 1.04
C LEU A 49 9.58 8.43 0.31
N ILE A 50 10.37 7.50 0.84
CA ILE A 50 10.45 6.13 0.34
C ILE A 50 9.08 5.46 0.44
N SER A 51 8.38 5.63 1.56
CA SER A 51 7.04 5.05 1.76
C SER A 51 6.02 5.62 0.77
N ALA A 52 6.08 6.92 0.48
CA ALA A 52 5.26 7.56 -0.52
C ALA A 52 5.55 6.99 -1.92
N ALA A 53 6.82 6.79 -2.27
CA ALA A 53 7.21 6.17 -3.53
C ALA A 53 6.72 4.72 -3.63
N VAL A 54 6.87 3.92 -2.58
CA VAL A 54 6.37 2.53 -2.50
C VAL A 54 4.85 2.50 -2.64
N GLY A 55 4.13 3.31 -1.86
CA GLY A 55 2.66 3.40 -1.95
C GLY A 55 2.19 3.79 -3.35
N GLY A 56 2.88 4.73 -4.01
CA GLY A 56 2.59 5.13 -5.39
C GLY A 56 2.80 4.01 -6.42
N GLN A 57 3.92 3.27 -6.31
CA GLN A 57 4.21 2.14 -7.20
C GLN A 57 3.18 1.02 -7.01
N PHE A 58 2.85 0.66 -5.77
CA PHE A 58 1.87 -0.38 -5.48
C PHE A 58 0.42 0.06 -5.74
N GLY A 59 0.13 1.36 -5.68
CA GLY A 59 -1.14 1.92 -6.15
C GLY A 59 -1.32 1.84 -7.66
N LEU A 60 -0.25 1.70 -8.44
CA LEU A 60 -0.31 1.44 -9.88
C LEU A 60 -0.25 -0.05 -10.24
N LEU A 61 0.19 -0.89 -9.30
CA LEU A 61 0.46 -2.30 -9.54
C LEU A 61 -0.75 -3.09 -10.08
N PRO A 62 -2.00 -2.92 -9.60
CA PRO A 62 -3.15 -3.64 -10.17
C PRO A 62 -3.29 -3.43 -11.68
N ASP A 63 -3.12 -2.18 -12.11
CA ASP A 63 -3.22 -1.77 -13.50
C ASP A 63 -2.03 -2.24 -14.35
N ILE A 64 -0.85 -2.42 -13.75
CA ILE A 64 0.33 -3.00 -14.41
C ILE A 64 0.13 -4.51 -14.62
N LEU A 65 -0.39 -5.21 -13.60
CA LEU A 65 -0.62 -6.65 -13.63
C LEU A 65 -1.81 -7.03 -14.52
N GLU A 66 -2.86 -6.21 -14.54
CA GLU A 66 -4.06 -6.43 -15.34
C GLU A 66 -4.45 -5.16 -16.13
N PRO A 67 -3.70 -4.83 -17.20
CA PRO A 67 -3.92 -3.62 -17.97
C PRO A 67 -5.25 -3.64 -18.72
N ALA A 68 -5.96 -2.50 -18.70
CA ALA A 68 -7.21 -2.34 -19.45
C ALA A 68 -6.98 -2.50 -20.96
N LYS A 69 -7.64 -3.48 -21.58
CA LYS A 69 -7.57 -3.74 -23.03
C LYS A 69 -8.64 -2.92 -23.76
N ARG A 70 -8.27 -2.35 -24.92
CA ARG A 70 -9.03 -1.33 -25.71
C ARG A 70 -10.49 -1.71 -26.08
N LYS A 71 -10.89 -2.97 -25.93
CA LYS A 71 -12.24 -3.47 -26.25
C LYS A 71 -13.00 -4.04 -25.05
N GLU A 72 -12.33 -4.28 -23.93
CA GLU A 72 -12.90 -5.01 -22.79
C GLU A 72 -12.48 -4.35 -21.48
N TRP A 73 -13.29 -3.39 -21.05
CA TRP A 73 -13.17 -2.76 -19.74
C TRP A 73 -13.48 -3.72 -18.58
N ARG A 74 -14.24 -4.78 -18.86
CA ARG A 74 -14.64 -5.84 -17.93
C ARG A 74 -13.60 -6.95 -17.73
N HIS A 75 -12.42 -6.81 -18.34
CA HIS A 75 -11.37 -7.82 -18.21
C HIS A 75 -10.54 -7.70 -16.94
N ARG A 76 -10.75 -6.66 -16.12
CA ARG A 76 -10.21 -6.55 -14.77
C ARG A 76 -10.94 -7.56 -13.87
N ARG A 77 -10.24 -8.59 -13.42
CA ARG A 77 -10.77 -9.72 -12.66
C ARG A 77 -9.99 -9.82 -11.36
N PHE A 78 -9.01 -10.70 -11.31
CA PHE A 78 -8.36 -11.11 -10.08
C PHE A 78 -7.63 -9.94 -9.40
N PHE A 79 -6.90 -9.13 -10.17
CA PHE A 79 -6.12 -8.02 -9.60
C PHE A 79 -6.95 -6.81 -9.19
N HIS A 80 -8.24 -6.83 -9.50
CA HIS A 80 -9.22 -5.83 -9.11
C HIS A 80 -10.37 -6.45 -8.33
N SER A 81 -10.14 -7.55 -7.59
CA SER A 81 -11.20 -8.31 -6.92
C SER A 81 -11.29 -8.07 -5.41
N TYR A 82 -12.46 -8.35 -4.83
CA TYR A 82 -12.64 -8.44 -3.38
C TYR A 82 -11.85 -9.60 -2.78
N ALA A 83 -11.67 -10.71 -3.49
CA ALA A 83 -10.84 -11.83 -3.03
C ALA A 83 -9.39 -11.39 -2.83
N LEU A 84 -8.81 -10.66 -3.77
CA LEU A 84 -7.46 -10.13 -3.63
C LEU A 84 -7.37 -9.07 -2.52
N LEU A 85 -8.38 -8.20 -2.38
CA LEU A 85 -8.45 -7.25 -1.26
C LEU A 85 -8.39 -7.98 0.09
N ALA A 86 -9.23 -9.00 0.27
CA ALA A 86 -9.26 -9.80 1.50
C ALA A 86 -7.92 -10.52 1.74
N MET A 87 -7.35 -11.11 0.68
CA MET A 87 -6.06 -11.79 0.75
C MET A 87 -4.93 -10.82 1.15
N LEU A 88 -4.89 -9.61 0.59
CA LEU A 88 -3.91 -8.58 0.95
C LEU A 88 -4.06 -8.17 2.42
N LEU A 89 -5.28 -7.86 2.87
CA LEU A 89 -5.52 -7.48 4.27
C LEU A 89 -5.12 -8.60 5.23
N TRP A 90 -5.41 -9.85 4.89
CA TRP A 90 -4.99 -11.01 5.67
C TRP A 90 -3.47 -11.14 5.73
N PHE A 91 -2.77 -11.07 4.59
CA PHE A 91 -1.31 -11.15 4.57
C PHE A 91 -0.66 -9.99 5.33
N THR A 92 -1.17 -8.75 5.18
CA THR A 92 -0.67 -7.61 5.96
C THR A 92 -0.84 -7.84 7.45
N TYR A 93 -1.99 -8.37 7.88
CA TYR A 93 -2.20 -8.74 9.29
C TYR A 93 -1.20 -9.80 9.76
N GLN A 94 -0.98 -10.86 8.97
CA GLN A 94 0.00 -11.90 9.30
C GLN A 94 1.43 -11.36 9.36
N THR A 95 1.79 -10.45 8.45
CA THR A 95 3.09 -9.79 8.44
C THR A 95 3.27 -8.90 9.66
N GLU A 96 2.27 -8.09 10.01
CA GLU A 96 2.40 -7.17 11.15
C GLU A 96 2.41 -7.87 12.50
N THR A 97 1.70 -8.99 12.62
CA THR A 97 1.62 -9.75 13.87
C THR A 97 2.74 -10.77 14.03
N ASN A 98 3.61 -10.95 13.03
CA ASN A 98 4.70 -11.91 13.09
C ASN A 98 5.93 -11.34 13.82
N PRO A 99 6.25 -11.82 15.04
CA PRO A 99 7.35 -11.28 15.84
C PRO A 99 8.73 -11.56 15.26
N GLU A 100 8.87 -12.55 14.37
CA GLU A 100 10.15 -12.93 13.75
C GLU A 100 10.54 -12.00 12.59
N LEU A 101 9.60 -11.22 12.06
CA LEU A 101 9.88 -10.27 10.98
C LEU A 101 10.50 -8.99 11.52
N HIS A 102 11.52 -8.50 10.82
CA HIS A 102 12.14 -7.21 11.10
C HIS A 102 11.15 -6.06 10.85
N GLU A 103 11.23 -4.99 11.66
CA GLU A 103 10.29 -3.86 11.57
C GLU A 103 10.29 -3.18 10.20
N LEU A 104 11.45 -3.03 9.56
CA LEU A 104 11.52 -2.47 8.20
C LEU A 104 10.78 -3.32 7.16
N VAL A 105 10.80 -4.64 7.32
CA VAL A 105 10.08 -5.57 6.43
C VAL A 105 8.57 -5.41 6.65
N ARG A 106 8.13 -5.37 7.90
CA ARG A 106 6.72 -5.12 8.24
C ARG A 106 6.25 -3.77 7.70
N HIS A 107 7.01 -2.71 7.95
CA HIS A 107 6.74 -1.36 7.43
C HIS A 107 6.59 -1.34 5.91
N PHE A 108 7.55 -1.94 5.19
CA PHE A 108 7.51 -2.00 3.73
C PHE A 108 6.24 -2.68 3.22
N PHE A 109 5.90 -3.87 3.73
CA PHE A 109 4.73 -4.61 3.28
C PHE A 109 3.42 -3.92 3.65
N THR A 110 3.34 -3.28 4.81
CA THR A 110 2.17 -2.49 5.22
C THR A 110 1.94 -1.30 4.30
N VAL A 111 2.99 -0.54 3.98
CA VAL A 111 2.91 0.59 3.04
C VAL A 111 2.56 0.12 1.62
N ALA A 112 3.19 -0.95 1.14
CA ALA A 112 2.92 -1.53 -0.17
C ALA A 112 1.46 -2.01 -0.29
N ALA A 113 0.97 -2.75 0.71
CA ALA A 113 -0.41 -3.21 0.75
C ALA A 113 -1.39 -2.04 0.83
N ALA A 114 -1.11 -1.02 1.64
CA ALA A 114 -1.97 0.17 1.72
C ALA A 114 -2.06 0.91 0.37
N GLY A 115 -0.93 1.04 -0.35
CA GLY A 115 -0.92 1.57 -1.72
C GLY A 115 -1.84 0.78 -2.65
N TYR A 116 -1.73 -0.56 -2.65
CA TYR A 116 -2.61 -1.44 -3.44
C TYR A 116 -4.09 -1.29 -3.06
N VAL A 117 -4.38 -1.31 -1.75
CA VAL A 117 -5.73 -1.15 -1.21
C VAL A 117 -6.33 0.19 -1.63
N SER A 118 -5.55 1.28 -1.67
CA SER A 118 -6.03 2.58 -2.13
C SER A 118 -6.56 2.52 -3.57
N HIS A 119 -5.92 1.73 -4.44
CA HIS A 119 -6.39 1.50 -5.81
C HIS A 119 -7.72 0.76 -5.82
N LEU A 120 -7.81 -0.37 -5.10
CA LEU A 120 -9.03 -1.17 -5.03
C LEU A 120 -10.20 -0.39 -4.43
N LEU A 121 -9.95 0.43 -3.41
CA LEU A 121 -10.98 1.28 -2.82
C LEU A 121 -11.49 2.34 -3.80
N LEU A 122 -10.63 2.91 -4.65
CA LEU A 122 -11.05 3.82 -5.71
C LEU A 122 -11.89 3.08 -6.76
N ASP A 123 -11.44 1.90 -7.21
CA ASP A 123 -12.15 1.10 -8.21
C ASP A 123 -13.51 0.60 -7.69
N SER A 124 -13.62 0.26 -6.40
CA SER A 124 -14.87 -0.15 -5.76
C SER A 124 -15.97 0.91 -5.79
N ARG A 125 -15.60 2.19 -5.91
CA ARG A 125 -16.53 3.33 -5.96
C ARG A 125 -16.96 3.69 -7.39
N THR A 126 -16.41 3.01 -8.39
CA THR A 126 -16.87 3.18 -9.77
C THR A 126 -18.16 2.40 -10.01
N PRO A 127 -18.99 2.76 -11.02
CA PRO A 127 -20.17 1.96 -11.37
C PRO A 127 -19.85 0.50 -11.76
N ALA A 128 -18.61 0.21 -12.16
CA ALA A 128 -18.16 -1.16 -12.44
C ALA A 128 -17.87 -1.96 -11.16
N GLY A 129 -17.46 -1.27 -10.09
CA GLY A 129 -17.10 -1.87 -8.80
C GLY A 129 -15.93 -2.85 -8.90
N LEU A 130 -15.71 -3.61 -7.82
CA LEU A 130 -14.79 -4.76 -7.81
C LEU A 130 -15.59 -6.06 -8.05
N PRO A 131 -15.13 -6.96 -8.94
CA PRO A 131 -15.62 -8.34 -8.97
C PRO A 131 -15.30 -9.09 -7.68
N TRP A 132 -16.01 -10.20 -7.44
CA TRP A 132 -15.68 -11.09 -6.33
C TRP A 132 -14.34 -11.81 -6.54
N ILE A 133 -14.05 -12.23 -7.79
CA ILE A 133 -12.83 -12.92 -8.24
C ILE A 133 -12.46 -12.43 -9.64
#